data_AF-A0A8T7ER04-F1
#
_entry.id   AF-A0A8T7ER04-F1
#
_cell.length_a   1.000
_cell.length_b   1.000
_cell.length_c   1.000
_cell.angle_alpha   90.00
_cell.angle_beta   90.00
_cell.angle_gamma   90.00
#
_symmetry.space_group_name_H-M   'P 1'
#
loop_
_entity.id
_entity.type
_entity.pdbx_description
1 polymer ?
#
loop_
_entity_poly.entity_id
_entity_poly.type
_entity_poly.pdbx_seq_one_letter_code
_entity_poly.pdbx_strand_id
1 'polypeptide(L)'
;MAELAGRMPDPDWKRRIYGENWSTGDTYNAAFGQGYITVTPLQMITSVQGLITGQLLQPTLVREVLDEAGNPIRPFAPKVMRTLQLDAPNPDGTLTLFLQEDMIMKGADSLACTCEPDSPYYNAVRCSPDLYRNTVDVDPAPFSEDLRSYKVHVPFNYTFNGSVCNPLRFDADYTPAFFTEENMQIVRLGMREAVVTGTAGGANLPYVAVAGKTGTAEYCDDIAFALDTCEFGNWPDHAWFTAYAPYEAPEILLIAFIYNGIEGSAYALPVVVETLEAYYRLKNERADVANLLDGEGAAIAYAKLSP
;
A
#
# COMPACT_ATOMS: atom_id res chain seq x y z
N MET A 1 20.69 0.30 0.70
CA MET A 1 19.48 -0.04 -0.04
C MET A 1 18.37 0.86 0.45
N ALA A 2 17.68 1.54 -0.46
CA ALA A 2 16.82 2.69 -0.17
C ALA A 2 15.35 2.25 -0.03
N GLU A 3 15.04 1.56 1.06
CA GLU A 3 13.69 1.46 1.63
C GLU A 3 13.84 1.03 3.09
N LEU A 4 13.20 1.76 4.01
CA LEU A 4 13.18 1.39 5.44
C LEU A 4 11.97 0.49 5.69
N ALA A 5 12.13 -0.52 6.54
CA ALA A 5 11.06 -1.48 6.83
C ALA A 5 9.87 -0.88 7.61
N GLY A 6 9.99 0.35 8.12
CA GLY A 6 9.04 0.90 9.10
C GLY A 6 9.05 0.08 10.39
N ARG A 7 7.98 0.19 11.18
CA ARG A 7 7.79 -0.55 12.41
C ARG A 7 6.31 -0.64 12.76
N MET A 8 5.81 -1.86 12.85
CA MET A 8 4.57 -2.16 13.55
C MET A 8 4.95 -2.82 14.89
N PRO A 9 4.74 -2.15 16.03
CA PRO A 9 5.22 -2.63 17.33
C PRO A 9 4.39 -3.81 17.84
N ASP A 10 5.04 -4.74 18.53
CA ASP A 10 4.41 -5.87 19.21
C ASP A 10 4.96 -6.03 20.64
N PRO A 11 4.31 -6.82 21.52
CA PRO A 11 4.75 -7.02 22.90
C PRO A 11 6.17 -7.57 23.05
N ASP A 12 6.58 -8.46 22.15
CA ASP A 12 7.89 -9.10 22.14
C ASP A 12 8.99 -8.10 21.73
N TRP A 13 8.70 -7.28 20.72
CA TRP A 13 9.56 -6.18 20.31
C TRP A 13 9.80 -5.19 21.45
N LYS A 14 8.73 -4.72 22.12
CA LYS A 14 8.85 -3.74 23.22
C LYS A 14 9.70 -4.28 24.36
N ARG A 15 9.52 -5.56 24.71
CA ARG A 15 10.30 -6.23 25.75
C ARG A 15 11.78 -6.32 25.42
N ARG A 16 12.15 -6.58 24.16
CA ARG A 16 13.56 -6.71 23.74
C ARG A 16 14.29 -5.38 23.67
N ILE A 17 13.60 -4.34 23.18
CA ILE A 17 14.21 -3.04 22.94
C ILE A 17 14.23 -2.18 24.20
N TYR A 18 13.14 -2.19 24.98
CA TYR A 18 12.99 -1.31 26.14
C TYR A 18 12.98 -2.05 27.49
N GLY A 19 12.89 -3.39 27.50
CA GLY A 19 12.78 -4.15 28.76
C GLY A 19 11.41 -4.04 29.42
N GLU A 20 10.41 -3.51 28.71
CA GLU A 20 9.07 -3.23 29.24
C GLU A 20 8.02 -4.21 28.72
N ASN A 21 6.97 -4.41 29.52
CA ASN A 21 5.79 -5.14 29.07
C ASN A 21 4.86 -4.25 28.23
N TRP A 22 4.09 -4.88 27.35
CA TRP A 22 3.03 -4.21 26.61
C TRP A 22 1.91 -3.77 27.56
N SER A 23 1.48 -2.52 27.43
CA SER A 23 0.38 -1.93 28.19
C SER A 23 -0.82 -1.65 27.30
N THR A 24 -2.00 -1.49 27.90
CA THR A 24 -3.21 -1.09 27.16
C THR A 24 -3.05 0.27 26.47
N GLY A 25 -2.26 1.18 27.06
CA GLY A 25 -1.95 2.48 26.45
C GLY A 25 -1.17 2.36 25.14
N ASP A 26 -0.27 1.37 25.03
CA ASP A 26 0.46 1.10 23.79
C ASP A 26 -0.50 0.68 22.67
N THR A 27 -1.50 -0.15 22.98
CA THR A 27 -2.55 -0.53 22.02
C THR A 27 -3.36 0.68 21.55
N TYR A 28 -3.73 1.58 22.46
CA TYR A 28 -4.48 2.78 22.09
C TYR A 28 -3.66 3.69 21.18
N ASN A 29 -2.42 3.99 21.55
CA ASN A 29 -1.52 4.80 20.71
C ASN A 29 -1.35 4.17 19.32
N ALA A 30 -1.16 2.86 19.26
CA ALA A 30 -1.04 2.14 17.99
C ALA A 30 -2.31 2.25 17.12
N ALA A 31 -3.50 2.22 17.73
CA ALA A 31 -4.76 2.22 17.00
C ALA A 31 -5.03 3.51 16.19
N PHE A 32 -4.45 4.65 16.60
CA PHE A 32 -4.52 5.91 15.86
C PHE A 32 -3.18 6.32 15.20
N GLY A 33 -2.23 5.38 15.08
CA GLY A 33 -1.00 5.58 14.30
C GLY A 33 0.12 6.31 15.02
N GLN A 34 0.11 6.34 16.36
CA GLN A 34 1.10 7.04 17.19
C GLN A 34 1.92 6.06 18.05
N GLY A 35 2.83 6.61 18.86
CA GLY A 35 3.68 5.86 19.77
C GLY A 35 4.86 5.24 19.04
N TYR A 36 4.91 3.91 18.98
CA TYR A 36 6.05 3.19 18.40
C TYR A 36 5.87 2.81 16.92
N ILE A 37 4.75 3.21 16.31
CA ILE A 37 4.50 2.99 14.90
C ILE A 37 5.38 3.91 14.06
N THR A 38 6.05 3.34 13.07
CA THR A 38 6.70 4.13 12.01
C THR A 38 6.34 3.53 10.66
N VAL A 39 6.10 4.36 9.67
CA VAL A 39 5.67 3.93 8.34
C VAL A 39 6.31 4.82 7.30
N THR A 40 6.73 4.24 6.18
CA THR A 40 7.25 5.04 5.06
C THR A 40 6.07 5.60 4.24
N PRO A 41 6.26 6.74 3.53
CA PRO A 41 5.24 7.22 2.61
C PRO A 41 4.84 6.17 1.56
N LEU A 42 5.78 5.32 1.14
CA LEU A 42 5.52 4.24 0.19
C LEU A 42 4.64 3.14 0.78
N GLN A 43 4.88 2.75 2.04
CA GLN A 43 4.00 1.80 2.74
C GLN A 43 2.59 2.37 2.93
N MET A 44 2.49 3.66 3.27
CA MET A 44 1.21 4.33 3.48
C MET A 44 0.40 4.48 2.19
N ILE A 45 1.04 4.86 1.07
CA ILE A 45 0.30 4.94 -0.20
C ILE A 45 -0.15 3.55 -0.69
N THR A 46 0.67 2.51 -0.47
CA THR A 46 0.29 1.12 -0.80
C THR A 46 -0.86 0.62 0.07
N SER A 47 -0.92 0.96 1.37
CA SER A 47 -2.03 0.56 2.23
C SER A 47 -3.35 1.19 1.77
N VAL A 48 -3.35 2.49 1.45
CA VAL A 48 -4.53 3.19 0.90
C VAL A 48 -4.92 2.64 -0.47
N GLN A 49 -3.94 2.32 -1.32
CA GLN A 49 -4.19 1.65 -2.60
C GLN A 49 -4.90 0.30 -2.40
N GLY A 50 -4.49 -0.48 -1.40
CA GLY A 50 -5.17 -1.73 -1.03
C GLY A 50 -6.62 -1.54 -0.61
N LEU A 51 -6.91 -0.48 0.16
CA LEU A 51 -8.29 -0.10 0.53
C LEU A 51 -9.14 0.25 -0.69
N ILE A 52 -8.54 0.79 -1.75
CA ILE A 52 -9.25 1.17 -2.97
C ILE A 52 -9.53 -0.03 -3.86
N THR A 53 -8.55 -0.92 -4.06
CA THR A 53 -8.66 -1.99 -5.07
C THR A 53 -8.98 -3.37 -4.50
N GLY A 54 -8.91 -3.56 -3.18
CA GLY A 54 -9.03 -4.87 -2.54
C GLY A 54 -7.77 -5.74 -2.67
N GLN A 55 -6.68 -5.22 -3.23
CA GLN A 55 -5.42 -5.93 -3.41
C GLN A 55 -4.23 -4.98 -3.20
N LEU A 56 -3.22 -5.39 -2.43
CA LEU A 56 -1.96 -4.65 -2.35
C LEU A 56 -1.14 -4.94 -3.61
N LEU A 57 -0.80 -3.90 -4.35
CA LEU A 57 -0.01 -3.96 -5.57
C LEU A 57 1.41 -3.48 -5.29
N GLN A 58 2.39 -4.11 -5.93
CA GLN A 58 3.78 -3.70 -5.83
C GLN A 58 3.97 -2.34 -6.52
N PRO A 59 4.46 -1.30 -5.82
CA PRO A 59 4.77 -0.02 -6.45
C PRO A 59 5.90 -0.17 -7.47
N THR A 60 5.76 0.47 -8.63
CA THR A 60 6.74 0.42 -9.71
C THR A 60 6.90 1.79 -10.37
N LEU A 61 8.14 2.18 -10.65
CA LEU A 61 8.45 3.39 -11.43
C LEU A 61 8.52 3.13 -12.94
N VAL A 62 8.94 1.93 -13.33
CA VAL A 62 9.13 1.57 -14.74
C VAL A 62 7.79 1.17 -15.34
N ARG A 63 7.28 1.96 -16.29
CA ARG A 63 6.09 1.62 -17.07
C ARG A 63 6.37 0.43 -17.98
N GLU A 64 7.31 0.57 -18.91
CA GLU A 64 7.68 -0.48 -19.85
C GLU A 64 9.15 -0.36 -20.20
N VAL A 65 9.75 -1.46 -20.64
CA VAL A 65 11.10 -1.46 -21.20
C VAL A 65 10.97 -1.58 -22.71
N LEU A 66 11.49 -0.60 -23.43
CA LEU A 66 11.45 -0.55 -24.89
C LEU A 66 12.78 -1.04 -25.50
N ASP A 67 12.72 -1.61 -26.70
CA ASP A 67 13.90 -1.84 -27.54
C ASP A 67 14.35 -0.56 -28.27
N GLU A 68 15.44 -0.64 -29.03
CA GLU A 68 15.95 0.48 -29.84
C GLU A 68 14.95 0.96 -30.91
N ALA A 69 13.98 0.12 -31.29
CA ALA A 69 12.94 0.42 -32.27
C ALA A 69 11.64 0.93 -31.63
N GLY A 70 11.58 1.08 -30.30
CA GLY A 70 10.42 1.55 -29.56
C GLY A 70 9.36 0.47 -29.27
N ASN A 71 9.66 -0.82 -29.49
CA ASN A 71 8.74 -1.91 -29.15
C ASN A 71 8.89 -2.34 -27.68
N PRO A 72 7.81 -2.70 -26.99
CA PRO A 72 7.88 -3.15 -25.60
C PRO A 72 8.52 -4.54 -25.49
N ILE A 73 9.72 -4.61 -24.92
CA ILE A 73 10.40 -5.85 -24.51
C ILE A 73 9.73 -6.43 -23.27
N ARG A 74 9.37 -5.56 -22.33
CA ARG A 74 8.68 -5.94 -21.10
C ARG A 74 7.52 -4.99 -20.85
N PRO A 75 6.28 -5.40 -21.20
CA PRO A 75 5.10 -4.59 -20.92
C PRO A 75 4.86 -4.49 -19.42
N PHE A 76 4.17 -3.43 -19.01
CA PHE A 76 3.73 -3.28 -17.63
C PHE A 76 2.72 -4.38 -17.28
N ALA A 77 2.92 -5.04 -16.14
CA ALA A 77 1.91 -5.89 -15.51
C ALA A 77 1.91 -5.60 -14.01
N PRO A 78 0.77 -5.16 -13.42
CA PRO A 78 0.66 -5.00 -11.98
C PRO A 78 0.94 -6.32 -11.27
N LYS A 79 1.82 -6.29 -10.27
CA LYS A 79 2.13 -7.47 -9.46
C LYS A 79 1.40 -7.40 -8.13
N VAL A 80 0.48 -8.33 -7.91
CA VAL A 80 -0.25 -8.47 -6.64
C VAL A 80 0.71 -8.97 -5.56
N MET A 81 0.80 -8.24 -4.45
CA MET A 81 1.54 -8.60 -3.26
C MET A 81 0.69 -9.35 -2.25
N ARG A 82 -0.57 -8.92 -2.07
CA ARG A 82 -1.51 -9.51 -1.12
C ARG A 82 -2.95 -9.26 -1.56
N THR A 83 -3.79 -10.28 -1.58
CA THR A 83 -5.23 -10.15 -1.84
C THR A 83 -5.94 -9.80 -0.54
N LEU A 84 -6.53 -8.61 -0.40
CA LEU A 84 -7.20 -8.19 0.85
C LEU A 84 -8.68 -8.56 0.88
N GLN A 85 -9.34 -8.60 -0.28
CA GLN A 85 -10.77 -8.85 -0.43
C GLN A 85 -11.02 -10.22 -1.07
N LEU A 86 -11.89 -11.03 -0.44
CA LEU A 86 -12.18 -12.40 -0.88
C LEU A 86 -13.05 -12.46 -2.15
N ASP A 87 -13.88 -11.45 -2.37
CA ASP A 87 -14.81 -11.35 -3.50
C ASP A 87 -14.15 -10.87 -4.80
N ALA A 88 -12.91 -10.36 -4.71
CA ALA A 88 -12.10 -9.91 -5.83
C ALA A 88 -10.75 -10.65 -5.89
N PRO A 89 -10.75 -12.00 -6.02
CA PRO A 89 -9.51 -12.77 -6.13
C PRO A 89 -8.79 -12.46 -7.46
N ASN A 90 -7.58 -13.00 -7.61
CA ASN A 90 -6.89 -12.97 -8.90
C ASN A 90 -7.74 -13.63 -10.01
N PRO A 91 -7.48 -13.36 -11.30
CA PRO A 91 -8.22 -13.97 -12.41
C PRO A 91 -8.23 -15.52 -12.39
N ASP A 92 -7.22 -16.14 -11.77
CA ASP A 92 -7.11 -17.59 -11.59
C ASP A 92 -7.88 -18.12 -10.35
N GLY A 93 -8.58 -17.25 -9.63
CA GLY A 93 -9.31 -17.56 -8.39
C GLY A 93 -8.43 -17.75 -7.16
N THR A 94 -7.09 -17.64 -7.29
CA THR A 94 -6.17 -17.83 -6.17
C THR A 94 -5.97 -16.57 -5.36
N LEU A 95 -5.89 -16.73 -4.04
CA LEU A 95 -5.45 -15.66 -3.15
C LEU A 95 -3.94 -15.48 -3.27
N THR A 96 -3.43 -14.29 -3.00
CA THR A 96 -1.99 -14.06 -2.82
C THR A 96 -1.73 -13.64 -1.38
N LEU A 97 -0.82 -14.33 -0.69
CA LEU A 97 -0.38 -14.01 0.66
C LEU A 97 1.09 -13.58 0.68
N PHE A 98 1.50 -12.85 1.71
CA PHE A 98 2.90 -12.51 1.92
C PHE A 98 3.71 -13.75 2.32
N LEU A 99 5.00 -13.73 1.99
CA LEU A 99 5.96 -14.77 2.38
C LEU A 99 5.98 -15.00 3.90
N GLN A 100 5.83 -13.93 4.68
CA GLN A 100 5.80 -14.01 6.14
C GLN A 100 4.50 -14.63 6.68
N GLU A 101 3.35 -14.38 6.04
CA GLU A 101 2.08 -15.00 6.46
C GLU A 101 2.14 -16.52 6.25
N ASP A 102 2.66 -16.96 5.10
CA ASP A 102 2.89 -18.38 4.81
C ASP A 102 3.83 -19.03 5.83
N MET A 103 4.92 -18.35 6.16
CA MET A 103 5.87 -18.76 7.20
C MET A 103 5.22 -18.94 8.57
N ILE A 104 4.35 -18.01 8.99
CA ILE A 104 3.64 -18.09 10.27
C ILE A 104 2.68 -19.28 10.28
N MET A 105 1.88 -19.43 9.23
CA MET A 105 0.85 -20.47 9.17
C MET A 105 1.41 -21.88 8.94
N LYS A 106 2.48 -22.02 8.15
CA LYS A 106 2.99 -23.33 7.69
C LYS A 106 4.32 -23.71 8.32
N GLY A 107 4.99 -22.80 9.02
CA GLY A 107 6.25 -23.06 9.71
C GLY A 107 7.28 -23.72 8.79
N ALA A 108 7.72 -24.92 9.16
CA ALA A 108 8.72 -25.70 8.42
C ALA A 108 8.32 -26.05 6.97
N ASP A 109 7.03 -26.14 6.66
CA ASP A 109 6.52 -26.49 5.32
C ASP A 109 6.22 -25.27 4.44
N SER A 110 6.51 -24.06 4.93
CA SER A 110 6.38 -22.82 4.17
C SER A 110 7.37 -22.73 3.00
N LEU A 111 7.08 -21.82 2.07
CA LEU A 111 7.95 -21.55 0.93
C LEU A 111 9.32 -21.03 1.39
N ALA A 112 9.38 -20.13 2.37
CA ALA A 112 10.67 -19.60 2.81
C ALA A 112 11.52 -20.69 3.48
N CYS A 113 10.94 -21.52 4.36
CA CYS A 113 11.70 -22.60 5.00
C CYS A 113 12.22 -23.68 4.05
N THR A 114 11.46 -23.99 3.00
CA THR A 114 11.88 -25.00 2.03
C THR A 114 12.86 -24.47 0.99
N CYS A 115 12.85 -23.16 0.72
CA CYS A 115 13.72 -22.52 -0.27
C CYS A 115 14.99 -21.88 0.31
N GLU A 116 15.06 -21.60 1.62
CA GLU A 116 16.22 -20.98 2.26
C GLU A 116 17.35 -21.99 2.51
N PRO A 117 18.55 -21.86 1.91
CA PRO A 117 19.62 -22.85 2.09
C PRO A 117 20.18 -22.95 3.52
N ASP A 118 20.03 -21.89 4.32
CA ASP A 118 20.42 -21.83 5.74
C ASP A 118 19.35 -22.38 6.69
N SER A 119 18.14 -22.66 6.18
CA SER A 119 17.06 -23.28 6.95
C SER A 119 17.35 -24.75 7.27
N PRO A 120 17.04 -25.24 8.49
CA PRO A 120 17.09 -26.66 8.81
C PRO A 120 16.07 -27.50 8.01
N TYR A 121 15.12 -26.86 7.32
CA TYR A 121 14.06 -27.48 6.52
C TYR A 121 14.30 -27.33 5.01
N TYR A 122 15.47 -26.85 4.59
CA TYR A 122 15.80 -26.64 3.19
C TYR A 122 15.59 -27.89 2.33
N ASN A 123 14.92 -27.71 1.19
CA ASN A 123 14.73 -28.78 0.20
C ASN A 123 14.67 -28.21 -1.22
N ALA A 124 15.79 -28.32 -1.94
CA ALA A 124 15.92 -27.83 -3.32
C ALA A 124 14.90 -28.43 -4.31
N VAL A 125 14.38 -29.64 -4.06
CA VAL A 125 13.40 -30.28 -4.93
C VAL A 125 11.99 -29.75 -4.69
N ARG A 126 11.66 -29.40 -3.44
CA ARG A 126 10.36 -28.80 -3.06
C ARG A 126 10.34 -27.27 -3.23
N CYS A 127 11.50 -26.63 -3.34
CA CYS A 127 11.59 -25.20 -3.57
C CYS A 127 11.16 -24.84 -5.01
N SER A 128 9.92 -24.37 -5.15
CA SER A 128 9.41 -23.85 -6.43
C SER A 128 8.44 -22.69 -6.19
N PRO A 129 8.92 -21.43 -6.23
CA PRO A 129 8.06 -20.26 -6.03
C PRO A 129 6.86 -20.20 -6.99
N ASP A 130 7.05 -20.58 -8.25
CA ASP A 130 6.01 -20.49 -9.27
C ASP A 130 4.90 -21.55 -9.09
N LEU A 131 5.28 -22.75 -8.63
CA LEU A 131 4.38 -23.89 -8.45
C LEU A 131 3.84 -24.01 -7.02
N TYR A 132 4.40 -23.26 -6.06
CA TYR A 132 3.99 -23.32 -4.65
C TYR A 132 2.53 -22.89 -4.49
N ARG A 133 1.71 -23.79 -3.96
CA ARG A 133 0.29 -23.55 -3.64
C ARG A 133 -0.05 -24.22 -2.32
N ASN A 134 -0.94 -23.62 -1.56
CA ASN A 134 -1.43 -24.15 -0.29
C ASN A 134 -2.86 -23.63 -0.04
N THR A 135 -3.49 -24.06 1.05
CA THR A 135 -4.84 -23.64 1.43
C THR A 135 -4.85 -22.89 2.75
N VAL A 136 -5.75 -21.92 2.85
CA VAL A 136 -6.07 -21.16 4.06
C VAL A 136 -7.57 -21.22 4.29
N ASP A 137 -7.97 -21.41 5.54
CA ASP A 137 -9.37 -21.27 5.95
C ASP A 137 -9.70 -19.79 6.11
N VAL A 138 -10.72 -19.32 5.41
CA VAL A 138 -11.16 -17.92 5.44
C VAL A 138 -12.47 -17.73 6.20
N ASP A 139 -13.08 -18.81 6.70
CA ASP A 139 -14.32 -18.74 7.49
C ASP A 139 -13.99 -18.52 8.98
N PRO A 140 -14.43 -17.41 9.59
CA PRO A 140 -14.24 -17.20 11.03
C PRO A 140 -15.19 -18.03 11.91
N ALA A 141 -16.20 -18.70 11.32
CA ALA A 141 -17.21 -19.43 12.08
C ALA A 141 -16.65 -20.74 12.64
N PRO A 142 -16.85 -21.04 13.93
CA PRO A 142 -16.44 -22.31 14.49
C PRO A 142 -17.23 -23.45 13.81
N PHE A 143 -16.51 -24.53 13.45
CA PHE A 143 -17.05 -25.75 12.82
C PHE A 143 -17.51 -25.61 11.37
N SER A 144 -17.16 -24.50 10.70
CA SER A 144 -17.28 -24.31 9.26
C SER A 144 -15.89 -24.04 8.70
N GLU A 145 -15.59 -24.55 7.51
CA GLU A 145 -14.30 -24.33 6.83
C GLU A 145 -14.60 -23.81 5.40
N ASP A 146 -14.04 -22.65 5.05
CA ASP A 146 -13.98 -22.18 3.66
C ASP A 146 -12.51 -22.18 3.22
N LEU A 147 -12.06 -23.33 2.72
CA LEU A 147 -10.68 -23.51 2.28
C LEU A 147 -10.45 -22.89 0.91
N ARG A 148 -9.61 -21.85 0.87
CA ARG A 148 -9.23 -21.14 -0.37
C ARG A 148 -7.77 -21.40 -0.71
N SER A 149 -7.52 -21.64 -1.99
CA SER A 149 -6.16 -21.82 -2.51
C SER A 149 -5.43 -20.48 -2.57
N TYR A 150 -4.18 -20.47 -2.10
CA TYR A 150 -3.31 -19.30 -2.18
C TYR A 150 -1.94 -19.62 -2.79
N LYS A 151 -1.33 -18.58 -3.36
CA LYS A 151 0.09 -18.52 -3.72
C LYS A 151 0.79 -17.47 -2.86
N VAL A 152 2.11 -17.54 -2.82
CA VAL A 152 2.92 -16.61 -2.04
C VAL A 152 3.54 -15.56 -2.96
N HIS A 153 3.44 -14.29 -2.57
CA HIS A 153 4.21 -13.24 -3.23
C HIS A 153 5.67 -13.30 -2.80
N VAL A 154 6.54 -13.61 -3.76
CA VAL A 154 8.00 -13.50 -3.60
C VAL A 154 8.46 -12.17 -4.19
N PRO A 155 9.10 -11.27 -3.41
CA PRO A 155 9.60 -10.01 -3.92
C PRO A 155 10.57 -10.21 -5.09
N PHE A 156 10.65 -9.20 -5.97
CA PHE A 156 11.60 -9.26 -7.09
C PHE A 156 13.04 -9.38 -6.56
N ASN A 157 13.83 -10.27 -7.15
CA ASN A 157 15.19 -10.62 -6.72
C ASN A 157 15.33 -11.13 -5.28
N TYR A 158 14.25 -11.60 -4.64
CA TYR A 158 14.40 -12.33 -3.38
C TYR A 158 15.09 -13.67 -3.65
N THR A 159 16.23 -13.90 -2.99
CA THR A 159 17.10 -15.07 -3.22
C THR A 159 17.03 -16.11 -2.12
N PHE A 160 16.04 -16.01 -1.21
CA PHE A 160 15.87 -16.94 -0.09
C PHE A 160 17.15 -17.06 0.76
N ASN A 161 17.67 -15.91 1.19
CA ASN A 161 18.80 -15.79 2.11
C ASN A 161 18.54 -14.72 3.19
N GLY A 162 17.27 -14.34 3.35
CA GLY A 162 16.86 -13.33 4.31
C GLY A 162 16.69 -13.87 5.73
N SER A 163 16.95 -15.16 5.92
CA SER A 163 16.70 -15.90 7.16
C SER A 163 15.28 -15.65 7.70
N VAL A 164 14.30 -15.66 6.79
CA VAL A 164 12.88 -15.54 7.12
C VAL A 164 12.41 -16.83 7.81
N CYS A 165 13.01 -17.97 7.46
CA CYS A 165 12.88 -19.23 8.19
C CYS A 165 13.72 -19.25 9.48
N ASN A 166 13.51 -18.25 10.30
CA ASN A 166 13.84 -18.29 11.71
C ASN A 166 12.56 -18.44 12.52
N PRO A 167 12.63 -18.96 13.75
CA PRO A 167 11.49 -18.94 14.67
C PRO A 167 11.13 -17.49 15.00
N LEU A 168 10.38 -16.87 14.11
CA LEU A 168 9.63 -15.68 14.42
C LEU A 168 8.58 -16.15 15.42
N ARG A 169 8.60 -15.57 16.62
CA ARG A 169 7.65 -15.91 17.70
C ARG A 169 6.32 -15.22 17.43
N PHE A 170 5.71 -15.57 16.31
CA PHE A 170 4.34 -15.18 16.02
C PHE A 170 3.39 -16.17 16.66
N ASP A 171 2.17 -15.69 16.87
CA ASP A 171 1.08 -16.53 17.33
C ASP A 171 0.87 -17.69 16.33
N ALA A 172 0.84 -18.92 16.84
CA ALA A 172 0.58 -20.09 16.02
C ALA A 172 -0.86 -20.09 15.48
N ASP A 173 -1.76 -19.34 16.13
CA ASP A 173 -3.17 -19.20 15.76
C ASP A 173 -3.39 -18.00 14.81
N TYR A 174 -2.40 -17.64 14.00
CA TYR A 174 -2.51 -16.54 13.04
C TYR A 174 -3.54 -16.83 11.95
N THR A 175 -4.60 -16.03 11.91
CA THR A 175 -5.55 -15.99 10.80
C THR A 175 -5.27 -14.75 9.93
N PRO A 176 -4.99 -14.92 8.63
CA PRO A 176 -4.82 -13.77 7.74
C PRO A 176 -6.08 -12.90 7.73
N ALA A 177 -5.91 -11.60 7.93
CA ALA A 177 -7.03 -10.67 7.88
C ALA A 177 -7.49 -10.49 6.42
N PHE A 178 -8.81 -10.57 6.21
CA PHE A 178 -9.48 -10.24 4.98
C PHE A 178 -10.61 -9.23 5.25
N PHE A 179 -10.94 -8.43 4.25
CA PHE A 179 -12.02 -7.46 4.32
C PHE A 179 -13.15 -7.86 3.38
N THR A 180 -14.39 -7.68 3.84
CA THR A 180 -15.57 -7.74 2.99
C THR A 180 -15.68 -6.45 2.17
N GLU A 181 -16.37 -6.51 1.03
CA GLU A 181 -16.67 -5.31 0.26
C GLU A 181 -17.43 -4.27 1.11
N GLU A 182 -18.35 -4.71 1.96
CA GLU A 182 -19.10 -3.85 2.87
C GLU A 182 -18.17 -3.05 3.81
N ASN A 183 -17.22 -3.72 4.47
CA ASN A 183 -16.28 -3.05 5.37
C ASN A 183 -15.41 -2.04 4.60
N MET A 184 -14.99 -2.39 3.39
CA MET A 184 -14.18 -1.52 2.54
C MET A 184 -14.97 -0.30 2.07
N GLN A 185 -16.24 -0.49 1.72
CA GLN A 185 -17.15 0.60 1.35
C GLN A 185 -17.37 1.58 2.50
N ILE A 186 -17.53 1.08 3.73
CA ILE A 186 -17.66 1.94 4.92
C ILE A 186 -16.41 2.80 5.10
N VAL A 187 -15.22 2.22 4.95
CA VAL A 187 -13.95 2.97 5.06
C VAL A 187 -13.84 4.02 3.95
N ARG A 188 -14.11 3.65 2.70
CA ARG A 188 -14.12 4.58 1.54
C ARG A 188 -15.13 5.71 1.75
N LEU A 189 -16.33 5.40 2.24
CA LEU A 189 -17.35 6.40 2.58
C LEU A 189 -16.87 7.33 3.68
N GLY A 190 -16.22 6.81 4.73
CA GLY A 190 -15.62 7.64 5.79
C GLY A 190 -14.55 8.59 5.25
N MET A 191 -13.72 8.14 4.31
CA MET A 191 -12.74 9.01 3.63
C MET A 191 -13.42 10.05 2.72
N ARG A 192 -14.57 9.73 2.12
CA ARG A 192 -15.36 10.69 1.34
C ARG A 192 -16.00 11.75 2.25
N GLU A 193 -16.60 11.33 3.36
CA GLU A 193 -17.21 12.25 4.33
C GLU A 193 -16.18 13.15 5.00
N ALA A 194 -14.96 12.66 5.23
CA ALA A 194 -13.86 13.50 5.71
C ALA A 194 -13.60 14.72 4.79
N VAL A 195 -13.83 14.58 3.48
CA VAL A 195 -13.71 15.67 2.49
C VAL A 195 -14.99 16.49 2.38
N VAL A 196 -16.17 15.86 2.37
CA VAL A 196 -17.44 16.57 2.14
C VAL A 196 -17.89 17.37 3.37
N THR A 197 -17.77 16.78 4.56
CA THR A 197 -18.28 17.33 5.81
C THR A 197 -17.23 17.44 6.92
N GLY A 198 -16.08 16.79 6.77
CA GLY A 198 -15.06 16.66 7.80
C GLY A 198 -13.82 17.55 7.66
N THR A 199 -12.72 17.07 8.26
CA THR A 199 -11.45 17.82 8.42
C THR A 199 -10.68 18.04 7.13
N ALA A 200 -11.04 17.38 6.03
CA ALA A 200 -10.42 17.52 4.72
C ALA A 200 -11.26 18.37 3.75
N GLY A 201 -12.09 19.29 4.28
CA GLY A 201 -12.99 20.14 3.51
C GLY A 201 -12.35 20.92 2.36
N GLY A 202 -11.07 21.29 2.49
CA GLY A 202 -10.32 21.97 1.42
C GLY A 202 -10.14 21.15 0.14
N ALA A 203 -10.34 19.83 0.20
CA ALA A 203 -10.29 18.93 -0.95
C ALA A 203 -11.68 18.66 -1.56
N ASN A 204 -12.72 19.40 -1.15
CA ASN A 204 -14.06 19.29 -1.73
C ASN A 204 -14.15 20.06 -3.06
N LEU A 205 -13.61 19.44 -4.11
CA LEU A 205 -13.44 20.07 -5.42
C LEU A 205 -14.75 20.03 -6.24
N PRO A 206 -15.10 21.10 -6.97
CA PRO A 206 -16.35 21.17 -7.71
C PRO A 206 -16.36 20.33 -9.00
N TYR A 207 -15.19 19.90 -9.49
CA TYR A 207 -15.03 19.20 -10.77
C TYR A 207 -14.69 17.71 -10.62
N VAL A 208 -14.38 17.24 -9.41
CA VAL A 208 -14.09 15.82 -9.16
C VAL A 208 -14.41 15.44 -7.71
N ALA A 209 -15.04 14.29 -7.53
CA ALA A 209 -15.27 13.73 -6.20
C ALA A 209 -13.95 13.19 -5.62
N VAL A 210 -13.48 13.77 -4.54
CA VAL A 210 -12.27 13.32 -3.81
C VAL A 210 -12.66 12.60 -2.53
N ALA A 211 -11.93 11.54 -2.18
CA ALA A 211 -11.94 10.96 -0.84
C ALA A 211 -10.52 10.99 -0.27
N GLY A 212 -10.38 11.27 1.02
CA GLY A 212 -9.07 11.45 1.63
C GLY A 212 -9.10 11.48 3.14
N LYS A 213 -7.91 11.54 3.73
CA LYS A 213 -7.76 11.61 5.19
C LYS A 213 -6.52 12.41 5.56
N THR A 214 -6.70 13.31 6.53
CA THR A 214 -5.62 14.08 7.17
C THR A 214 -4.97 13.25 8.27
N GLY A 215 -3.68 13.51 8.50
CA GLY A 215 -2.92 12.96 9.62
C GLY A 215 -1.98 14.02 10.19
N THR A 216 -1.78 13.94 11.49
CA THR A 216 -0.78 14.72 12.24
C THR A 216 0.02 13.70 13.04
N ALA A 217 1.34 13.70 12.88
CA ALA A 217 2.22 12.73 13.52
C ALA A 217 3.24 13.45 14.40
N GLU A 218 3.16 13.21 15.70
CA GLU A 218 4.10 13.79 16.67
C GLU A 218 5.46 13.14 16.48
N TYR A 219 6.54 13.90 16.62
CA TYR A 219 7.89 13.37 16.50
C TYR A 219 8.88 14.04 17.45
N CYS A 220 9.91 13.30 17.83
CA CYS A 220 11.11 13.84 18.46
C CYS A 220 12.30 13.02 17.96
N ASP A 221 12.86 13.44 16.81
CA ASP A 221 14.02 12.82 16.19
C ASP A 221 15.32 13.56 16.55
N ASP A 222 16.46 13.10 16.03
CA ASP A 222 17.76 13.71 16.30
C ASP A 222 17.83 15.20 15.87
N ILE A 223 17.02 15.59 14.89
CA ILE A 223 16.96 16.97 14.38
C ILE A 223 16.16 17.83 15.36
N ALA A 224 14.94 17.42 15.71
CA ALA A 224 14.10 18.11 16.70
C ALA A 224 14.79 18.21 18.07
N PHE A 225 15.46 17.13 18.49
CA PHE A 225 16.23 17.11 19.72
C PHE A 225 17.39 18.12 19.68
N ALA A 226 18.14 18.16 18.58
CA ALA A 226 19.24 19.12 18.41
C ALA A 226 18.76 20.59 18.31
N LEU A 227 17.51 20.79 17.88
CA LEU A 227 16.86 22.10 17.81
C LEU A 227 16.16 22.51 19.12
N ASP A 228 16.21 21.68 20.16
CA ASP A 228 15.55 21.89 21.44
C ASP A 228 14.03 22.10 21.32
N THR A 229 13.40 21.42 20.36
CA THR A 229 11.94 21.50 20.11
C THR A 229 11.16 20.34 20.70
N CYS A 230 11.83 19.35 21.28
CA CYS A 230 11.19 18.19 21.90
C CYS A 230 10.63 18.50 23.30
N GLU A 231 9.52 19.22 23.36
CA GLU A 231 8.84 19.53 24.63
C GLU A 231 7.82 18.44 24.99
N PHE A 232 8.01 17.74 26.11
CA PHE A 232 7.07 16.68 26.52
C PHE A 232 5.63 17.19 26.65
N GLY A 233 4.70 16.54 25.94
CA GLY A 233 3.28 16.94 25.87
C GLY A 233 2.99 18.04 24.83
N ASN A 234 4.01 18.50 24.11
CA ASN A 234 3.93 19.49 23.04
C ASN A 234 5.02 19.20 21.99
N TRP A 235 5.09 17.94 21.54
CA TRP A 235 6.05 17.55 20.51
C TRP A 235 5.71 18.23 19.18
N PRO A 236 6.74 18.53 18.35
CA PRO A 236 6.48 19.03 17.02
C PRO A 236 5.79 17.96 16.18
N ASP A 237 5.12 18.43 15.13
CA ASP A 237 4.22 17.61 14.33
C ASP A 237 4.60 17.60 12.85
N HIS A 238 4.55 16.42 12.25
CA HIS A 238 4.51 16.27 10.79
C HIS A 238 3.08 16.39 10.27
N ALA A 239 2.93 16.94 9.07
CA ALA A 239 1.64 17.01 8.38
C ALA A 239 1.53 15.92 7.30
N TRP A 240 0.44 15.16 7.33
CA TRP A 240 0.10 14.15 6.34
C TRP A 240 -1.26 14.43 5.70
N PHE A 241 -1.37 14.16 4.42
CA PHE A 241 -2.65 14.04 3.75
C PHE A 241 -2.56 13.01 2.63
N THR A 242 -3.54 12.12 2.56
CA THR A 242 -3.70 11.14 1.49
C THR A 242 -5.07 11.30 0.86
N ALA A 243 -5.15 11.24 -0.47
CA ALA A 243 -6.41 11.35 -1.18
C ALA A 243 -6.37 10.65 -2.53
N TYR A 244 -7.52 10.15 -2.97
CA TYR A 244 -7.73 9.59 -4.29
C TYR A 244 -8.94 10.21 -4.97
N ALA A 245 -8.92 10.18 -6.30
CA ALA A 245 -9.97 10.74 -7.15
C ALA A 245 -10.03 10.04 -8.52
N PRO A 246 -11.20 10.04 -9.19
CA PRO A 246 -12.53 10.27 -8.62
C PRO A 246 -12.89 9.23 -7.54
N TYR A 247 -13.82 9.57 -6.65
CA TYR A 247 -14.23 8.70 -5.55
C TYR A 247 -14.80 7.36 -6.04
N GLU A 248 -15.62 7.39 -7.08
CA GLU A 248 -16.37 6.25 -7.59
C GLU A 248 -15.51 5.34 -8.50
N ALA A 249 -14.57 5.93 -9.23
CA ALA A 249 -13.69 5.21 -10.16
C ALA A 249 -12.27 5.78 -10.05
N PRO A 250 -11.53 5.46 -8.97
CA PRO A 250 -10.24 6.08 -8.70
C PRO A 250 -9.21 5.83 -9.79
N GLU A 251 -8.59 6.91 -10.26
CA GLU A 251 -7.54 6.86 -11.28
C GLU A 251 -6.20 7.41 -10.79
N ILE A 252 -6.23 8.20 -9.72
CA ILE A 252 -5.04 8.74 -9.07
C ILE A 252 -5.18 8.65 -7.55
N LEU A 253 -4.09 8.29 -6.89
CA LEU A 253 -3.91 8.31 -5.45
C LEU A 253 -2.65 9.12 -5.15
N LEU A 254 -2.74 10.03 -4.19
CA LEU A 254 -1.68 10.95 -3.80
C LEU A 254 -1.46 10.89 -2.29
N ILE A 255 -0.22 11.07 -1.89
CA ILE A 255 0.17 11.26 -0.50
C ILE A 255 1.12 12.46 -0.41
N ALA A 256 0.85 13.36 0.53
CA ALA A 256 1.75 14.43 0.92
C ALA A 256 2.19 14.19 2.36
N PHE A 257 3.50 14.30 2.57
CA PHE A 257 4.17 14.31 3.87
C PHE A 257 5.02 15.57 3.95
N ILE A 258 4.79 16.38 4.97
CA ILE A 258 5.57 17.58 5.25
C ILE A 258 6.19 17.45 6.62
N TYR A 259 7.52 17.33 6.63
CA TYR A 259 8.32 17.36 7.84
C TYR A 259 8.12 18.70 8.56
N ASN A 260 7.88 18.65 9.86
CA ASN A 260 7.54 19.81 10.68
C ASN A 260 6.35 20.64 10.12
N GLY A 261 5.38 19.96 9.50
CA GLY A 261 4.25 20.59 8.84
C GLY A 261 3.08 20.98 9.76
N ILE A 262 3.15 20.68 11.07
CA ILE A 262 2.14 21.02 12.09
C ILE A 262 0.78 20.34 11.88
N GLU A 263 0.04 20.71 10.84
CA GLU A 263 -1.32 20.21 10.62
C GLU A 263 -1.54 19.72 9.18
N GLY A 264 -2.03 18.47 9.07
CA GLY A 264 -2.36 17.85 7.78
C GLY A 264 -3.32 18.66 6.91
N SER A 265 -4.36 19.26 7.51
CA SER A 265 -5.41 20.00 6.81
C SER A 265 -4.90 21.35 6.26
N ALA A 266 -3.95 21.98 6.94
CA ALA A 266 -3.47 23.33 6.63
C ALA A 266 -2.29 23.32 5.66
N TYR A 267 -1.43 22.29 5.69
CA TYR A 267 -0.18 22.29 4.92
C TYR A 267 -0.07 21.13 3.92
N ALA A 268 -0.37 19.90 4.33
CA ALA A 268 -0.26 18.76 3.42
C ALA A 268 -1.41 18.68 2.42
N LEU A 269 -2.63 19.06 2.84
CA LEU A 269 -3.82 19.04 1.99
C LEU A 269 -3.70 19.97 0.78
N PRO A 270 -3.31 21.26 0.91
CA PRO A 270 -3.15 22.14 -0.24
C PRO A 270 -2.21 21.59 -1.32
N VAL A 271 -1.10 20.96 -0.92
CA VAL A 271 -0.15 20.33 -1.86
C VAL A 271 -0.82 19.25 -2.70
N VAL A 272 -1.66 18.43 -2.09
CA VAL A 272 -2.40 17.38 -2.82
C VAL A 272 -3.47 17.99 -3.71
N VAL A 273 -4.17 19.04 -3.27
CA VAL A 273 -5.17 19.75 -4.08
C VAL A 273 -4.53 20.36 -5.33
N GLU A 274 -3.42 21.09 -5.19
CA GLU A 274 -2.67 21.65 -6.32
C GLU A 274 -2.18 20.57 -7.29
N THR A 275 -1.78 19.40 -6.75
CA THR A 275 -1.37 18.26 -7.57
C THR A 275 -2.55 17.66 -8.33
N LEU A 276 -3.73 17.53 -7.70
CA LEU A 276 -4.96 17.07 -8.37
C LEU A 276 -5.39 18.06 -9.46
N GLU A 277 -5.38 19.37 -9.17
CA GLU A 277 -5.65 20.42 -10.16
C GLU A 277 -4.74 20.29 -11.39
N ALA A 278 -3.44 20.18 -11.15
CA ALA A 278 -2.46 20.00 -12.22
C ALA A 278 -2.71 18.71 -13.02
N TYR A 279 -3.02 17.61 -12.34
CA TYR A 279 -3.32 16.32 -12.97
C TYR A 279 -4.53 16.41 -13.91
N TYR A 280 -5.66 16.92 -13.41
CA TYR A 280 -6.89 17.02 -14.21
C TYR A 280 -6.77 18.05 -15.34
N ARG A 281 -6.05 19.15 -15.11
CA ARG A 281 -5.75 20.13 -16.18
C ARG A 281 -4.96 19.48 -17.30
N LEU A 282 -3.84 18.82 -17.00
CA LEU A 282 -3.00 18.15 -17.99
C LEU A 282 -3.73 17.01 -18.71
N LYS A 283 -4.61 16.30 -18.00
CA LYS A 283 -5.45 15.25 -18.59
C LYS A 283 -6.40 15.83 -19.64
N ASN A 284 -7.09 16.91 -19.32
CA ASN A 284 -8.01 17.58 -20.24
C ASN A 284 -7.26 18.17 -21.45
N GLU A 285 -6.13 18.85 -21.24
CA GLU A 285 -5.29 19.37 -22.32
C GLU A 285 -4.83 18.26 -23.30
N ARG A 286 -4.45 17.09 -22.78
CA ARG A 286 -4.06 15.94 -23.62
C ARG A 286 -5.25 15.33 -24.37
N ALA A 287 -6.42 15.26 -23.74
CA ALA A 287 -7.64 14.79 -24.40
C ALA A 287 -8.06 15.73 -25.53
N ASP A 288 -7.96 17.05 -25.32
CA ASP A 288 -8.25 18.05 -26.34
C ASP A 288 -7.29 17.94 -27.53
N VAL A 289 -5.98 17.76 -27.28
CA VAL A 289 -5.01 17.51 -28.34
C VAL A 289 -5.32 16.21 -29.09
N ALA A 290 -5.63 15.12 -28.39
CA ALA A 290 -6.00 13.86 -29.05
C ALA A 290 -7.25 14.02 -29.92
N ASN A 291 -8.28 14.70 -29.40
CA ASN A 291 -9.51 14.99 -30.15
C ASN A 291 -9.27 15.91 -31.35
N LEU A 292 -8.34 16.86 -31.25
CA LEU A 292 -7.93 17.71 -32.38
C LEU A 292 -7.18 16.89 -33.43
N LEU A 293 -6.27 16.00 -33.04
CA LEU A 293 -5.55 15.11 -33.96
C LEU A 293 -6.46 14.08 -34.62
N ASP A 294 -7.43 13.53 -33.88
CA ASP A 294 -8.42 12.59 -34.40
C ASP A 294 -9.46 13.31 -35.28
N GLY A 295 -9.83 14.56 -34.93
CA GLY A 295 -10.70 15.42 -35.72
C GLY A 295 -10.03 15.96 -36.99
N GLU A 296 -8.73 16.26 -36.94
CA GLU A 296 -7.90 16.61 -38.10
C GLU A 296 -7.50 15.37 -38.91
N GLY A 297 -7.53 14.16 -38.35
CA GLY A 297 -7.38 12.90 -39.06
C GLY A 297 -8.45 12.65 -40.13
N ALA A 298 -9.61 13.33 -40.02
CA ALA A 298 -10.63 13.37 -41.06
C ALA A 298 -10.42 14.52 -42.09
N ALA A 299 -9.67 15.56 -41.75
CA ALA A 299 -9.46 16.75 -42.59
C ALA A 299 -8.10 16.80 -43.32
N ILE A 300 -7.07 16.09 -42.82
CA ILE A 300 -5.69 16.14 -43.35
C ILE A 300 -5.42 15.04 -44.40
N ALA A 301 -6.39 14.16 -44.70
CA ALA A 301 -6.26 13.18 -45.78
C ALA A 301 -6.57 13.72 -47.20
N TYR A 302 -7.02 14.97 -47.38
CA TYR A 302 -7.45 15.47 -48.70
C TYR A 302 -7.07 16.93 -49.04
N ALA A 303 -5.98 17.46 -48.49
CA ALA A 303 -5.39 18.72 -48.97
C ALA A 303 -4.14 18.46 -49.83
N LYS A 304 -4.40 17.95 -51.05
CA LYS A 304 -3.61 18.09 -52.29
C LYS A 304 -2.16 18.60 -52.13
N LEU A 305 -1.21 17.66 -52.16
CA LEU A 305 0.07 17.88 -52.86
C LEU A 305 -0.06 17.31 -54.28
N SER A 306 -0.43 18.18 -55.23
CA SER A 306 -0.08 18.17 -56.66
C SER A 306 -0.76 19.37 -57.32
N PRO A 307 -0.15 20.05 -58.31
CA PRO A 307 1.06 19.68 -59.06
C PRO A 307 2.35 20.34 -58.58
#